data_AF-A0A511WWM1-F1
#
_entry.id   AF-A0A511WWM1-F1
#
_cell.length_a   1.000
_cell.length_b   1.000
_cell.length_c   1.000
_cell.angle_alpha   90.00
_cell.angle_beta   90.00
_cell.angle_gamma   90.00
#
_symmetry.space_group_name_H-M   'P 1'
#
loop_
_entity.id
_entity.type
_entity.pdbx_description
1 polymer ?
#
loop_
_entity_poly.entity_id
_entity_poly.type
_entity_poly.pdbx_seq_one_letter_code
_entity_poly.pdbx_strand_id
1 'polypeptide(L)'
;MGDTEYGFLAKYIAQELEVTTSTLRRWCLDLEHKHNYEFDRNEKNQRIFYKRDLIVLNSLKKFLDKSLKYEDALKAAITEKNDREIVDKTLSVHEEKRDENAFSVNEVREIIDETARRTREEVEKEFRDNLKEMYTFLEDRFHTEFEKREKGILDRLDRISEQKLLEVKQSTDNEQQKSNDELRETISNQIKKMYDDLTDKFSDDALQRDQELLNKIKQYQDEKAKEVAASVEGKQSFWKRLFS
;
A
#
# COMPACT_ATOMS: atom_id res chain seq x y z
N MET A 1 -26.08 -3.51 16.73
CA MET A 1 -25.26 -3.29 15.52
C MET A 1 -25.75 -1.96 14.97
N GLY A 2 -24.90 -0.94 14.98
CA GLY A 2 -25.32 0.38 14.50
C GLY A 2 -25.45 0.34 12.99
N ASP A 3 -26.60 0.76 12.47
CA ASP A 3 -26.79 1.04 11.05
C ASP A 3 -25.87 2.21 10.70
N THR A 4 -24.63 1.92 10.32
CA THR A 4 -23.76 2.92 9.68
C THR A 4 -24.40 3.27 8.34
N GLU A 5 -25.20 4.34 8.32
CA GLU A 5 -25.63 4.96 7.07
C GLU A 5 -24.36 5.34 6.29
N TYR A 6 -24.11 4.63 5.19
CA TYR A 6 -23.00 4.93 4.32
C TYR A 6 -23.31 6.21 3.53
N GLY A 7 -22.38 7.17 3.62
CA GLY A 7 -22.48 8.41 2.87
C GLY A 7 -21.91 8.29 1.46
N PHE A 8 -22.62 8.84 0.48
CA PHE A 8 -22.29 8.81 -0.94
C PHE A 8 -21.41 10.02 -1.34
N LEU A 9 -20.57 9.85 -2.38
CA LEU A 9 -19.76 10.95 -2.93
C LEU A 9 -20.48 11.64 -4.09
N ALA A 10 -20.22 12.94 -4.25
CA ALA A 10 -20.81 13.80 -5.29
C ALA A 10 -20.77 13.20 -6.72
N LYS A 11 -19.69 12.46 -7.06
CA LYS A 11 -19.53 11.84 -8.39
C LYS A 11 -20.65 10.85 -8.70
N TYR A 12 -21.00 10.01 -7.72
CA TYR A 12 -22.01 8.96 -7.91
C TYR A 12 -23.41 9.56 -7.95
N ILE A 13 -23.68 10.52 -7.04
CA ILE A 13 -24.95 11.24 -7.01
C ILE A 13 -25.19 12.04 -8.29
N ALA A 14 -24.16 12.69 -8.84
CA ALA A 14 -24.29 13.45 -10.08
C ALA A 14 -24.62 12.55 -11.27
N GLN A 15 -23.95 11.40 -11.39
CA GLN A 15 -24.22 10.45 -12.47
C GLN A 15 -25.65 9.91 -12.40
N GLU A 16 -26.12 9.63 -11.19
CA GLU A 16 -27.43 9.05 -10.95
C GLU A 16 -28.58 10.05 -11.16
N LEU A 17 -28.38 11.29 -10.70
CA LEU A 17 -29.30 12.39 -11.01
C LEU A 17 -29.18 12.87 -12.46
N GLU A 18 -28.32 12.26 -13.29
CA GLU A 18 -28.05 12.65 -14.68
C GLU A 18 -27.66 14.14 -14.82
N VAL A 19 -26.98 14.68 -13.82
CA VAL A 19 -26.49 16.06 -13.81
C VAL A 19 -24.97 16.09 -13.82
N THR A 20 -24.39 17.19 -14.29
CA THR A 20 -22.95 17.38 -14.16
C THR A 20 -22.57 17.63 -12.70
N THR A 21 -21.35 17.24 -12.32
CA THR A 21 -20.83 17.49 -10.96
C THR A 21 -20.76 18.98 -10.62
N SER A 22 -20.58 19.85 -11.61
CA SER A 22 -20.64 21.31 -11.44
C SER A 22 -22.06 21.79 -11.15
N THR A 23 -23.08 21.26 -11.83
CA THR A 23 -24.50 21.53 -11.54
C THR A 23 -24.85 21.08 -10.13
N LEU A 24 -24.48 19.84 -9.75
CA LEU A 24 -24.72 19.32 -8.41
C LEU A 24 -24.03 20.19 -7.34
N ARG A 25 -22.78 20.59 -7.57
CA ARG A 25 -22.04 21.46 -6.66
C ARG A 25 -22.72 22.81 -6.48
N ARG A 26 -23.24 23.40 -7.56
CA ARG A 26 -24.00 24.64 -7.52
C ARG A 26 -25.27 24.48 -6.69
N TRP A 27 -26.03 23.41 -6.90
CA TRP A 27 -27.22 23.11 -6.10
C TRP A 27 -26.89 22.99 -4.61
N CYS A 28 -25.81 22.29 -4.27
CA CYS A 28 -25.38 22.15 -2.88
C CYS A 28 -25.00 23.50 -2.25
N LEU A 29 -24.29 24.36 -2.99
CA LEU A 29 -23.93 25.69 -2.52
C LEU A 29 -25.17 26.57 -2.31
N ASP A 30 -26.11 26.53 -3.24
CA ASP A 30 -27.36 27.28 -3.12
C ASP A 30 -28.19 26.80 -1.92
N LEU A 31 -28.24 25.48 -1.66
CA LEU A 31 -28.87 24.90 -0.47
C LEU A 31 -28.16 25.32 0.84
N GLU A 32 -26.82 25.28 0.88
CA GLU A 32 -26.01 25.71 2.04
C GLU A 32 -26.16 27.21 2.33
N HIS A 33 -26.06 28.06 1.30
CA HIS A 33 -25.97 29.51 1.48
C HIS A 33 -27.33 30.20 1.59
N LYS A 34 -28.35 29.73 0.86
CA LYS A 34 -29.66 30.42 0.80
C LYS A 34 -30.66 29.86 1.80
N HIS A 35 -30.53 28.59 2.15
CA HIS A 35 -31.47 27.90 3.02
C HIS A 35 -30.80 27.22 4.22
N ASN A 36 -29.51 27.50 4.46
CA ASN A 36 -28.77 27.02 5.62
C ASN A 36 -28.76 25.48 5.77
N TYR A 37 -28.85 24.75 4.65
CA TYR A 37 -28.82 23.29 4.64
C TYR A 37 -27.39 22.77 4.84
N GLU A 38 -27.17 21.96 5.86
CA GLU A 38 -25.84 21.45 6.17
C GLU A 38 -25.59 20.07 5.54
N PHE A 39 -24.59 20.00 4.66
CA PHE A 39 -24.02 18.73 4.19
C PHE A 39 -22.84 18.35 5.06
N ASP A 40 -22.79 17.08 5.45
CA ASP A 40 -21.66 16.52 6.16
C ASP A 40 -20.42 16.46 5.26
N ARG A 41 -19.24 16.45 5.87
CA ARG A 41 -17.97 16.52 5.14
C ARG A 41 -16.97 15.51 5.66
N ASN A 42 -16.14 14.99 4.75
CA ASN A 42 -15.03 14.10 5.12
C ASN A 42 -13.82 14.89 5.64
N GLU A 43 -12.78 14.17 6.07
CA GLU A 43 -11.49 14.74 6.53
C GLU A 43 -10.80 15.63 5.48
N LYS A 44 -11.12 15.45 4.20
CA LYS A 44 -10.63 16.26 3.07
C LYS A 44 -11.57 17.41 2.72
N ASN A 45 -12.52 17.73 3.59
CA ASN A 45 -13.53 18.78 3.41
C ASN A 45 -14.40 18.60 2.15
N GLN A 46 -14.60 17.36 1.70
CA GLN A 46 -15.48 17.01 0.59
C GLN A 46 -16.85 16.62 1.14
N ARG A 47 -17.93 17.07 0.48
CA ARG A 47 -19.31 16.75 0.88
C ARG A 47 -19.61 15.26 0.79
N ILE A 48 -20.19 14.73 1.85
CA ILE A 48 -20.74 13.38 1.97
C ILE A 48 -22.26 13.51 1.92
N PHE A 49 -22.92 12.73 1.07
CA PHE A 49 -24.36 12.77 0.87
C PHE A 49 -25.03 11.57 1.52
N TYR A 50 -25.97 11.78 2.40
CA TYR A 50 -26.73 10.75 3.09
C TYR A 50 -28.12 10.59 2.49
N LYS A 51 -28.89 9.62 3.02
CA LYS A 51 -30.24 9.36 2.54
C LYS A 51 -31.11 10.63 2.49
N ARG A 52 -31.02 11.42 3.55
CA ARG A 52 -31.66 12.75 3.68
C ARG A 52 -31.33 13.71 2.54
N ASP A 53 -30.08 13.72 2.07
CA ASP A 53 -29.60 14.70 1.09
C ASP A 53 -30.09 14.36 -0.32
N LEU A 54 -30.12 13.07 -0.65
CA LEU A 54 -30.63 12.59 -1.93
C LEU A 54 -32.14 12.87 -2.07
N ILE A 55 -32.92 12.77 -0.98
CA ILE A 55 -34.34 13.13 -1.00
C ILE A 55 -34.50 14.60 -1.43
N VAL A 56 -33.74 15.52 -0.82
CA VAL A 56 -33.80 16.95 -1.14
C VAL A 56 -33.35 17.21 -2.58
N LEU A 57 -32.25 16.59 -3.01
CA LEU A 57 -31.71 16.76 -4.36
C LEU A 57 -32.61 16.19 -5.45
N ASN A 58 -33.26 15.04 -5.20
CA ASN A 58 -34.20 14.45 -6.15
C ASN A 58 -35.51 15.26 -6.24
N SER A 59 -35.98 15.78 -5.09
CA SER A 59 -37.13 16.69 -5.06
C SER A 59 -36.82 17.99 -5.83
N LEU A 60 -35.61 18.53 -5.66
CA LEU A 60 -35.13 19.68 -6.43
C LEU A 60 -35.11 19.39 -7.94
N LYS A 61 -34.54 18.25 -8.37
CA LYS A 61 -34.55 17.83 -9.80
C LYS A 61 -35.98 17.82 -10.35
N LYS A 62 -36.91 17.17 -9.64
CA LYS A 62 -38.33 17.08 -10.03
C LYS A 62 -39.01 18.45 -10.14
N PHE A 63 -38.72 19.38 -9.23
CA PHE A 63 -39.29 20.73 -9.31
C PHE A 63 -38.73 21.54 -10.48
N LEU A 64 -37.45 21.37 -10.80
CA LEU A 64 -36.83 22.02 -11.95
C LEU A 64 -37.38 21.46 -13.27
N ASP A 65 -37.62 20.15 -13.37
CA ASP A 65 -38.24 19.53 -14.54
C ASP A 65 -39.67 20.05 -14.78
N LYS A 66 -40.39 20.42 -13.72
CA LYS A 66 -41.72 21.05 -13.77
C LYS A 66 -41.68 22.56 -14.05
N SER A 67 -40.54 23.11 -14.46
CA SER A 67 -40.34 24.53 -14.79
C SER A 67 -40.64 25.52 -13.65
N LEU A 68 -40.50 25.08 -12.39
CA LEU A 68 -40.58 26.00 -11.25
C LEU A 68 -39.38 26.94 -11.22
N LYS A 69 -39.59 28.15 -10.69
CA LYS A 69 -38.49 29.10 -10.47
C LYS A 69 -37.50 28.49 -9.47
N TYR A 70 -36.21 28.67 -9.76
CA TYR A 70 -35.11 28.02 -9.04
C TYR A 70 -35.15 28.21 -7.51
N GLU A 71 -35.42 29.43 -7.04
CA GLU A 71 -35.51 29.74 -5.60
C GLU A 71 -36.74 29.10 -4.94
N ASP A 72 -37.87 29.09 -5.63
CA ASP A 72 -39.12 28.48 -5.14
C ASP A 72 -38.97 26.95 -5.08
N ALA A 73 -38.26 26.36 -6.04
CA ALA A 73 -37.94 24.94 -6.09
C ALA A 73 -37.00 24.50 -4.94
N LEU A 74 -36.00 25.33 -4.59
CA LEU A 74 -35.10 25.06 -3.46
C LEU A 74 -35.85 25.07 -2.12
N LYS A 75 -36.70 26.08 -1.91
CA LYS A 75 -37.54 26.17 -0.71
C LYS A 75 -38.54 25.01 -0.62
N ALA A 76 -39.17 24.65 -1.74
CA ALA A 76 -40.11 23.54 -1.80
C ALA A 76 -39.43 22.19 -1.49
N ALA A 77 -38.23 21.94 -2.01
CA ALA A 77 -37.48 20.70 -1.75
C ALA A 77 -37.11 20.51 -0.28
N ILE A 78 -36.80 21.59 0.44
CA ILE A 78 -36.51 21.53 1.89
C ILE A 78 -37.80 21.41 2.70
N THR A 79 -38.87 22.07 2.28
CA THR A 79 -40.16 22.03 2.98
C THR A 79 -40.84 20.66 2.83
N GLU A 80 -40.74 20.03 1.65
CA GLU A 80 -41.26 18.67 1.40
C GLU A 80 -40.60 17.62 2.30
N LYS A 81 -39.34 17.82 2.70
CA LYS A 81 -38.66 16.99 3.71
C LYS A 81 -39.34 17.13 5.09
N ASN A 82 -39.66 18.36 5.50
CA ASN A 82 -40.28 18.64 6.79
C ASN A 82 -41.74 18.15 6.84
N ASP A 83 -42.51 18.35 5.76
CA ASP A 83 -43.91 17.91 5.70
C ASP A 83 -44.03 16.39 5.73
N ARG A 84 -43.10 15.63 5.11
CA ARG A 84 -43.10 14.17 5.23
C ARG A 84 -42.70 13.67 6.63
N GLU A 85 -41.89 14.43 7.37
CA GLU A 85 -41.55 14.14 8.78
C GLU A 85 -42.71 14.53 9.75
N ILE A 86 -43.56 15.47 9.35
CA ILE A 86 -44.73 15.96 10.11
C ILE A 86 -45.98 15.12 9.80
N VAL A 87 -46.20 14.69 8.56
CA VAL A 87 -47.35 13.84 8.18
C VAL A 87 -47.28 12.47 8.84
N ASP A 88 -46.07 11.95 9.08
CA ASP A 88 -45.85 10.71 9.84
C ASP A 88 -46.12 10.88 11.36
N LYS A 89 -46.22 12.12 11.85
CA LYS A 89 -46.45 12.47 13.27
C LYS A 89 -47.78 13.15 13.59
N THR A 90 -48.58 13.58 12.60
CA THR A 90 -49.74 14.46 12.85
C THR A 90 -51.02 14.09 12.08
N LEU A 91 -51.25 12.80 11.80
CA LEU A 91 -52.58 12.30 11.44
C LEU A 91 -53.48 12.21 12.69
N SER A 92 -53.78 13.34 13.32
CA SER A 92 -54.93 13.45 14.22
C SER A 92 -55.37 14.91 14.35
N VAL A 93 -56.68 15.12 14.13
CA VAL A 93 -57.47 16.34 14.42
C VAL A 93 -57.25 17.46 13.37
N HIS A 94 -58.23 17.96 12.62
CA HIS A 94 -59.64 18.21 12.90
C HIS A 94 -60.43 18.35 11.58
N GLU A 95 -61.59 17.68 11.48
CA GLU A 95 -62.67 18.08 10.57
C GLU A 95 -63.48 19.18 11.25
N GLU A 96 -63.89 20.22 10.52
CA GLU A 96 -65.20 20.85 10.78
C GLU A 96 -65.74 21.69 9.60
N LYS A 97 -66.84 21.15 9.03
CA LYS A 97 -68.10 21.75 8.56
C LYS A 97 -68.11 22.98 7.65
N ARG A 98 -68.78 22.82 6.50
CA ARG A 98 -69.64 23.86 5.90
C ARG A 98 -70.85 23.27 5.16
N ASP A 99 -71.96 23.98 5.31
CA ASP A 99 -73.35 23.61 5.06
C ASP A 99 -73.75 23.21 3.62
N GLU A 100 -74.85 22.46 3.59
CA GLU A 100 -75.58 21.85 2.49
C GLU A 100 -76.38 22.86 1.63
N ASN A 101 -76.12 22.91 0.31
CA ASN A 101 -77.15 22.84 -0.77
C ASN A 101 -76.51 23.01 -2.17
N ALA A 102 -76.33 21.89 -2.91
CA ALA A 102 -76.50 21.73 -4.37
C ALA A 102 -75.80 20.44 -4.86
N PHE A 103 -76.59 19.40 -5.08
CA PHE A 103 -76.22 18.00 -5.38
C PHE A 103 -75.56 17.76 -6.76
N SER A 104 -74.65 18.63 -7.21
CA SER A 104 -73.87 18.45 -8.45
C SER A 104 -72.45 19.02 -8.34
N VAL A 105 -72.19 19.95 -7.42
CA VAL A 105 -70.87 20.55 -7.21
C VAL A 105 -70.05 19.77 -6.18
N ASN A 106 -70.70 19.19 -5.16
CA ASN A 106 -70.01 18.43 -4.12
C ASN A 106 -69.50 17.07 -4.63
N GLU A 107 -70.26 16.37 -5.47
CA GLU A 107 -69.82 15.09 -6.07
C GLU A 107 -68.68 15.30 -7.07
N VAL A 108 -68.74 16.36 -7.89
CA VAL A 108 -67.62 16.75 -8.76
C VAL A 108 -66.41 17.17 -7.94
N ARG A 109 -66.60 17.88 -6.83
CA ARG A 109 -65.52 18.27 -5.92
C ARG A 109 -64.90 17.05 -5.23
N GLU A 110 -65.71 16.09 -4.80
CA GLU A 110 -65.27 14.84 -4.20
C GLU A 110 -64.52 13.97 -5.22
N ILE A 111 -64.97 13.91 -6.47
CA ILE A 111 -64.22 13.26 -7.56
C ILE A 111 -62.91 14.00 -7.85
N ILE A 112 -62.90 15.34 -7.85
CA ILE A 112 -61.67 16.14 -8.03
C ILE A 112 -60.71 15.90 -6.86
N ASP A 113 -61.20 15.86 -5.63
CA ASP A 113 -60.40 15.66 -4.43
C ASP A 113 -59.86 14.22 -4.37
N GLU A 114 -60.68 13.22 -4.71
CA GLU A 114 -60.28 11.81 -4.78
C GLU A 114 -59.30 11.56 -5.94
N THR A 115 -59.50 12.17 -7.11
CA THR A 115 -58.54 12.10 -8.23
C THR A 115 -57.26 12.86 -7.90
N ALA A 116 -57.32 14.00 -7.23
CA ALA A 116 -56.16 14.73 -6.72
C ALA A 116 -55.41 13.90 -5.66
N ARG A 117 -56.12 13.16 -4.81
CA ARG A 117 -55.51 12.27 -3.82
C ARG A 117 -54.82 11.08 -4.48
N ARG A 118 -55.49 10.39 -5.42
CA ARG A 118 -54.90 9.26 -6.16
C ARG A 118 -53.68 9.67 -6.98
N THR A 119 -53.78 10.78 -7.71
CA THR A 119 -52.63 11.31 -8.47
C THR A 119 -51.48 11.70 -7.56
N ARG A 120 -51.75 12.24 -6.36
CA ARG A 120 -50.70 12.52 -5.36
C ARG A 120 -50.09 11.23 -4.83
N GLU A 121 -50.89 10.24 -4.45
CA GLU A 121 -50.44 8.95 -3.94
C GLU A 121 -49.60 8.19 -4.97
N GLU A 122 -50.02 8.20 -6.25
CA GLU A 122 -49.29 7.61 -7.37
C GLU A 122 -47.95 8.31 -7.59
N VAL A 123 -47.94 9.65 -7.64
CA VAL A 123 -46.73 10.45 -7.82
C VAL A 123 -45.75 10.30 -6.64
N GLU A 124 -46.27 10.11 -5.42
CA GLU A 124 -45.45 9.83 -4.24
C GLU A 124 -44.91 8.40 -4.27
N LYS A 125 -45.71 7.44 -4.70
CA LYS A 125 -45.29 6.05 -4.84
C LYS A 125 -44.18 5.93 -5.87
N GLU A 126 -44.35 6.51 -7.05
CA GLU A 126 -43.32 6.57 -8.09
C GLU A 126 -42.04 7.24 -7.58
N PHE A 127 -42.16 8.31 -6.79
CA PHE A 127 -41.00 8.96 -6.20
C PHE A 127 -40.28 8.07 -5.17
N ARG A 128 -41.04 7.34 -4.34
CA ARG A 128 -40.47 6.38 -3.38
C ARG A 128 -39.78 5.22 -4.09
N ASP A 129 -40.40 4.71 -5.16
CA ASP A 129 -39.86 3.60 -5.95
C ASP A 129 -38.58 4.04 -6.68
N ASN A 130 -38.58 5.21 -7.31
CA ASN A 130 -37.38 5.77 -7.95
C ASN A 130 -36.25 6.02 -6.93
N LEU A 131 -36.56 6.59 -5.76
CA LEU A 131 -35.56 6.73 -4.69
C LEU A 131 -34.98 5.37 -4.28
N LYS A 132 -35.83 4.35 -4.15
CA LYS A 132 -35.40 3.00 -3.77
C LYS A 132 -34.47 2.39 -4.82
N GLU A 133 -34.83 2.48 -6.10
CA GLU A 133 -34.02 2.03 -7.23
C GLU A 133 -32.64 2.73 -7.23
N MET A 134 -32.65 4.05 -7.06
CA MET A 134 -31.46 4.88 -6.96
C MET A 134 -30.52 4.40 -5.82
N TYR A 135 -31.06 4.11 -4.63
CA TYR A 135 -30.24 3.57 -3.52
C TYR A 135 -29.65 2.21 -3.85
N THR A 136 -30.49 1.29 -4.34
CA THR A 136 -30.01 -0.06 -4.67
C THR A 136 -28.92 -0.03 -5.71
N PHE A 137 -29.05 0.83 -6.74
CA PHE A 137 -28.02 1.01 -7.75
C PHE A 137 -26.72 1.58 -7.17
N LEU A 138 -26.83 2.60 -6.30
CA LEU A 138 -25.66 3.17 -5.65
C LEU A 138 -24.96 2.14 -4.77
N GLU A 139 -25.70 1.38 -3.95
CA GLU A 139 -25.16 0.33 -3.09
C GLU A 139 -24.42 -0.75 -3.90
N ASP A 140 -25.03 -1.28 -4.95
CA ASP A 140 -24.42 -2.30 -5.82
C ASP A 140 -23.13 -1.79 -6.46
N ARG A 141 -23.14 -0.55 -6.94
CA ARG A 141 -21.97 0.06 -7.55
C ARG A 141 -20.84 0.27 -6.55
N PHE A 142 -21.16 0.69 -5.33
CA PHE A 142 -20.18 0.84 -4.26
C PHE A 142 -19.59 -0.51 -3.87
N HIS A 143 -20.42 -1.53 -3.72
CA HIS A 143 -19.97 -2.88 -3.39
C HIS A 143 -18.97 -3.38 -4.43
N THR A 144 -19.33 -3.26 -5.71
CA THR A 144 -18.47 -3.65 -6.84
C THR A 144 -17.13 -2.89 -6.86
N GLU A 145 -17.15 -1.57 -6.67
CA GLU A 145 -15.92 -0.77 -6.68
C GLU A 145 -15.06 -1.01 -5.42
N PHE A 146 -15.69 -1.30 -4.29
CA PHE A 146 -15.00 -1.67 -3.06
C PHE A 146 -14.28 -3.00 -3.22
N GLU A 147 -14.95 -4.03 -3.75
CA GLU A 147 -14.36 -5.33 -4.04
C GLU A 147 -13.17 -5.22 -5.00
N LYS A 148 -13.30 -4.44 -6.09
CA LYS A 148 -12.18 -4.17 -7.01
C LYS A 148 -11.00 -3.51 -6.31
N ARG A 149 -11.27 -2.53 -5.46
CA ARG A 149 -10.23 -1.81 -4.73
C ARG A 149 -9.55 -2.72 -3.71
N GLU A 150 -10.31 -3.51 -2.97
CA GLU A 150 -9.82 -4.47 -1.99
C GLU A 150 -8.93 -5.52 -2.65
N LYS A 151 -9.41 -6.13 -3.74
CA LYS A 151 -8.62 -7.05 -4.56
C LYS A 151 -7.31 -6.39 -5.04
N GLY A 152 -7.39 -5.17 -5.55
CA GLY A 152 -6.20 -4.44 -5.99
C GLY A 152 -5.24 -4.08 -4.84
N ILE A 153 -5.70 -3.94 -3.61
CA ILE A 153 -4.85 -3.75 -2.42
C ILE A 153 -4.14 -5.07 -2.08
N LEU A 154 -4.87 -6.18 -2.03
CA LEU A 154 -4.33 -7.50 -1.76
C LEU A 154 -3.25 -7.88 -2.79
N ASP A 155 -3.56 -7.72 -4.08
CA ASP A 155 -2.60 -8.00 -5.17
C ASP A 155 -1.30 -7.16 -5.03
N ARG A 156 -1.42 -5.91 -4.57
CA ARG A 156 -0.24 -5.05 -4.33
C ARG A 156 0.54 -5.48 -3.09
N LEU A 157 -0.16 -5.88 -2.03
CA LEU A 157 0.47 -6.34 -0.80
C LEU A 157 1.26 -7.63 -1.05
N ASP A 158 0.69 -8.56 -1.81
CA ASP A 158 1.35 -9.80 -2.20
C ASP A 158 2.62 -9.52 -2.98
N ARG A 159 2.56 -8.65 -4.01
CA ARG A 159 3.76 -8.25 -4.78
C ARG A 159 4.85 -7.62 -3.91
N ILE A 160 4.46 -6.73 -2.98
CA ILE A 160 5.41 -6.13 -2.05
C ILE A 160 6.04 -7.20 -1.15
N SER A 161 5.25 -8.17 -0.68
CA SER A 161 5.75 -9.26 0.15
C SER A 161 6.75 -10.15 -0.59
N GLU A 162 6.47 -10.48 -1.86
CA GLU A 162 7.34 -11.26 -2.72
C GLU A 162 8.65 -10.53 -3.02
N GLN A 163 8.58 -9.23 -3.35
CA GLN A 163 9.75 -8.39 -3.57
C GLN A 163 10.66 -8.34 -2.34
N LYS A 164 10.08 -8.09 -1.15
CA LYS A 164 10.85 -8.07 0.10
C LYS A 164 11.51 -9.41 0.39
N LEU A 165 10.81 -10.52 0.13
CA LEU A 165 11.37 -11.86 0.34
C LEU A 165 12.55 -12.13 -0.59
N LEU A 166 12.50 -11.63 -1.83
CA LEU A 166 13.60 -11.73 -2.78
C LEU A 166 14.79 -10.86 -2.37
N GLU A 167 14.56 -9.62 -1.94
CA GLU A 167 15.60 -8.69 -1.47
C GLU A 167 16.35 -9.26 -0.25
N VAL A 168 15.63 -9.86 0.70
CA VAL A 168 16.23 -10.51 1.88
C VAL A 168 17.12 -11.68 1.44
N LYS A 169 16.64 -12.55 0.55
CA LYS A 169 17.43 -13.69 0.03
C LYS A 169 18.71 -13.23 -0.67
N GLN A 170 18.61 -12.22 -1.52
CA GLN A 170 19.77 -11.65 -2.21
C GLN A 170 20.77 -11.03 -1.23
N SER A 171 20.28 -10.36 -0.18
CA SER A 171 21.15 -9.77 0.84
C SER A 171 21.91 -10.86 1.61
N THR A 172 21.23 -11.94 2.02
CA THR A 172 21.87 -13.07 2.70
C THR A 172 22.88 -13.79 1.82
N ASP A 173 22.56 -14.00 0.54
CA ASP A 173 23.48 -14.65 -0.41
C ASP A 173 24.73 -13.80 -0.64
N ASN A 174 24.57 -12.47 -0.76
CA ASN A 174 25.69 -11.54 -0.92
C ASN A 174 26.59 -11.48 0.32
N GLU A 175 26.02 -11.52 1.52
CA GLU A 175 26.77 -11.58 2.78
C GLU A 175 27.56 -12.90 2.91
N GLN A 176 26.93 -14.03 2.58
CA GLN A 176 27.61 -15.33 2.56
C GLN A 176 28.73 -15.36 1.53
N GLN A 177 28.51 -14.79 0.34
CA GLN A 177 29.54 -14.72 -0.70
C GLN A 177 30.74 -13.89 -0.24
N LYS A 178 30.51 -12.71 0.36
CA LYS A 178 31.59 -11.90 0.94
C LYS A 178 32.37 -12.64 2.02
N SER A 179 31.67 -13.28 2.96
CA SER A 179 32.32 -14.06 4.02
C SER A 179 33.16 -15.21 3.45
N ASN A 180 32.66 -15.90 2.43
CA ASN A 180 33.41 -16.95 1.74
C ASN A 180 34.67 -16.41 1.03
N ASP A 181 34.57 -15.24 0.38
CA ASP A 181 35.71 -14.62 -0.30
C ASP A 181 36.79 -14.17 0.71
N GLU A 182 36.40 -13.60 1.85
CA GLU A 182 37.32 -13.26 2.96
C GLU A 182 38.00 -14.50 3.55
N LEU A 183 37.27 -15.61 3.71
CA LEU A 183 37.84 -16.88 4.14
C LEU A 183 38.87 -17.40 3.12
N ARG A 184 38.55 -17.35 1.82
CA ARG A 184 39.46 -17.79 0.75
C ARG A 184 40.75 -16.97 0.74
N GLU A 185 40.64 -15.66 0.90
CA GLU A 185 41.80 -14.77 0.98
C GLU A 185 42.66 -15.09 2.21
N THR A 186 42.03 -15.30 3.37
CA THR A 186 42.73 -15.67 4.61
C THR A 186 43.47 -17.00 4.47
N ILE A 187 42.82 -18.02 3.91
CA ILE A 187 43.43 -19.33 3.65
C ILE A 187 44.60 -19.17 2.67
N SER A 188 44.43 -18.41 1.59
CA SER A 188 45.50 -18.17 0.61
C SER A 188 46.72 -17.51 1.26
N ASN A 189 46.50 -16.48 2.08
CA ASN A 189 47.55 -15.79 2.80
C ASN A 189 48.26 -16.70 3.82
N GLN A 190 47.53 -17.59 4.50
CA GLN A 190 48.11 -18.59 5.40
C GLN A 190 48.96 -19.63 4.65
N ILE A 191 48.46 -20.15 3.53
CA ILE A 191 49.20 -21.10 2.67
C ILE A 191 50.49 -20.45 2.18
N LYS A 192 50.43 -19.18 1.76
CA LYS A 192 51.60 -18.43 1.30
C LYS A 192 52.65 -18.29 2.41
N LYS A 193 52.24 -17.86 3.62
CA LYS A 193 53.14 -17.79 4.78
C LYS A 193 53.77 -19.14 5.11
N MET A 194 52.98 -20.21 5.11
CA MET A 194 53.51 -21.56 5.34
C MET A 194 54.55 -21.98 4.29
N TYR A 195 54.32 -21.61 3.02
CA TYR A 195 55.25 -21.91 1.93
C TYR A 195 56.57 -21.13 2.07
N ASP A 196 56.48 -19.83 2.40
CA ASP A 196 57.64 -18.97 2.66
C ASP A 196 58.45 -19.52 3.86
N ASP A 197 57.79 -19.79 4.99
CA ASP A 197 58.42 -20.36 6.19
C ASP A 197 59.12 -21.70 5.92
N LEU A 198 58.49 -22.56 5.10
CA LEU A 198 59.07 -23.85 4.73
C LEU A 198 60.31 -23.66 3.84
N THR A 199 60.24 -22.72 2.91
CA THR A 199 61.35 -22.40 2.00
C THR A 199 62.55 -21.85 2.77
N ASP A 200 62.32 -20.96 3.73
CA ASP A 200 63.37 -20.39 4.58
C ASP A 200 64.05 -21.49 5.41
N LYS A 201 63.27 -22.36 6.05
CA LYS A 201 63.81 -23.50 6.81
C LYS A 201 64.65 -24.44 5.95
N PHE A 202 64.21 -24.75 4.72
CA PHE A 202 64.99 -25.59 3.81
C PHE A 202 66.30 -24.92 3.39
N SER A 203 66.29 -23.60 3.21
CA SER A 203 67.50 -22.82 2.92
C SER A 203 68.48 -22.87 4.09
N ASP A 204 68.00 -22.66 5.32
CA ASP A 204 68.81 -22.73 6.54
C ASP A 204 69.42 -24.13 6.74
N ASP A 205 68.62 -25.19 6.60
CA ASP A 205 69.08 -26.57 6.69
C ASP A 205 70.11 -26.93 5.59
N ALA A 206 69.95 -26.37 4.38
CA ALA A 206 70.93 -26.55 3.31
C ALA A 206 72.28 -25.88 3.64
N LEU A 207 72.23 -24.64 4.14
CA LEU A 207 73.43 -23.91 4.57
C LEU A 207 74.16 -24.62 5.71
N GLN A 208 73.42 -25.14 6.68
CA GLN A 208 74.00 -25.87 7.81
C GLN A 208 74.72 -27.15 7.34
N ARG A 209 74.09 -27.93 6.43
CA ARG A 209 74.73 -29.11 5.84
C ARG A 209 76.00 -28.78 5.06
N ASP A 210 75.99 -27.71 4.26
CA ASP A 210 77.17 -27.26 3.51
C ASP A 210 78.32 -26.86 4.44
N GLN A 211 78.02 -26.14 5.52
CA GLN A 211 79.02 -25.80 6.54
C GLN A 211 79.62 -27.04 7.21
N GLU A 212 78.80 -28.02 7.56
CA GLU A 212 79.28 -29.30 8.12
C GLU A 212 80.18 -30.06 7.15
N LEU A 213 79.82 -30.08 5.86
CA LEU A 213 80.64 -30.71 4.82
C LEU A 213 81.99 -30.02 4.67
N LEU A 214 82.02 -28.68 4.63
CA LEU A 214 83.27 -27.91 4.55
C LEU A 214 84.17 -28.16 5.76
N ASN A 215 83.59 -28.23 6.96
CA ASN A 215 84.33 -28.55 8.18
C ASN A 215 84.95 -29.95 8.12
N LYS A 216 84.19 -30.96 7.64
CA LYS A 216 84.69 -32.33 7.44
C LYS A 216 85.80 -32.38 6.39
N ILE A 217 85.68 -31.64 5.27
CA ILE A 217 86.71 -31.55 4.24
C ILE A 217 87.99 -30.95 4.81
N LYS A 218 87.88 -29.86 5.58
CA LYS A 218 89.03 -29.22 6.22
C LYS A 218 89.73 -30.14 7.20
N GLN A 219 88.98 -30.83 8.07
CA GLN A 219 89.53 -31.83 8.98
C GLN A 219 90.28 -32.93 8.23
N TYR A 220 89.70 -33.47 7.15
CA TYR A 220 90.33 -34.48 6.32
C TYR A 220 91.64 -33.98 5.66
N GLN A 221 91.65 -32.74 5.17
CA GLN A 221 92.85 -32.12 4.60
C GLN A 221 93.94 -31.90 5.65
N ASP A 222 93.57 -31.44 6.84
CA ASP A 222 94.51 -31.23 7.95
C ASP A 222 95.11 -32.57 8.44
N GLU A 223 94.29 -33.62 8.53
CA GLU A 223 94.76 -34.98 8.82
C GLU A 223 95.70 -35.49 7.74
N LYS A 224 95.34 -35.35 6.46
CA LYS A 224 96.20 -35.71 5.34
C LYS A 224 97.51 -34.93 5.32
N ALA A 225 97.48 -33.63 5.63
CA ALA A 225 98.67 -32.80 5.72
C ALA A 225 99.61 -33.27 6.85
N LYS A 226 99.05 -33.64 8.01
CA LYS A 226 99.81 -34.23 9.12
C LYS A 226 100.41 -35.59 8.76
N GLU A 227 99.66 -36.47 8.10
CA GLU A 227 100.17 -37.76 7.60
C GLU A 227 101.33 -37.58 6.61
N VAL A 228 101.19 -36.64 5.66
CA VAL A 228 102.23 -36.33 4.68
C VAL A 228 103.47 -35.73 5.37
N ALA A 229 103.30 -34.78 6.29
CA ALA A 229 104.40 -34.21 7.06
C ALA A 229 105.15 -35.26 7.88
N ALA A 230 104.43 -36.14 8.59
CA ALA A 230 105.01 -37.27 9.32
C ALA A 230 105.75 -38.25 8.40
N SER A 231 105.21 -38.49 7.20
CA SER A 231 105.85 -39.32 6.17
C SER A 231 107.13 -38.67 5.60
N VAL A 232 107.17 -37.33 5.50
CA VAL A 232 108.34 -36.58 5.04
C VAL A 232 109.42 -36.52 6.12
N GLU A 233 109.08 -36.30 7.39
CA GLU A 233 110.03 -36.36 8.53
C GLU A 233 110.61 -37.77 8.72
N GLY A 234 109.80 -38.81 8.55
CA GLY A 234 110.25 -40.20 8.54
C GLY A 234 111.25 -40.48 7.41
N LYS A 235 110.98 -39.97 6.20
CA LYS A 235 111.92 -40.06 5.06
C LYS A 235 113.18 -39.24 5.28
N GLN A 236 113.12 -38.03 5.85
CA GLN A 236 114.32 -37.24 6.16
C GLN A 236 115.19 -37.87 7.25
N SER A 237 114.58 -38.47 8.27
CA SER A 237 115.29 -39.23 9.31
C SER A 237 115.91 -40.53 8.77
N PHE A 238 115.24 -41.17 7.81
CA PHE A 238 115.78 -42.31 7.07
C PHE A 238 117.02 -41.93 6.23
N TRP A 239 116.95 -40.85 5.45
CA TRP A 239 118.09 -40.38 4.65
C TRP A 239 119.26 -39.87 5.51
N LYS A 240 119.01 -39.21 6.64
CA LYS A 240 120.06 -38.81 7.60
C LYS A 240 120.78 -40.00 8.24
N ARG A 241 120.10 -41.14 8.42
CA ARG A 241 120.71 -42.39 8.92
C ARG A 241 121.46 -43.17 7.84
N LEU A 242 121.09 -43.00 6.56
CA LEU A 242 121.71 -43.73 5.45
C LEU A 242 123.00 -43.07 4.92
N PHE A 243 123.19 -41.77 5.19
CA PHE A 243 124.33 -40.97 4.72
C PHE A 243 125.13 -40.31 5.85
N SER A 244 125.09 -40.88 7.06
CA SER A 244 125.98 -40.55 8.17
C SER A 244 127.01 -41.64 8.41
#